data_AF-A0A2I0LMT9-F1
#
_entry.id   AF-A0A2I0LMT9-F1
#
_cell.length_a   1.000
_cell.length_b   1.000
_cell.length_c   1.000
_cell.angle_alpha   90.00
_cell.angle_beta   90.00
_cell.angle_gamma   90.00
#
_symmetry.space_group_name_H-M   'P 1'
#
loop_
_entity.id
_entity.type
_entity.pdbx_description
1 polymer ?
#
loop_
_entity_poly.entity_id
_entity_poly.type
_entity_poly.pdbx_seq_one_letter_code
_entity_poly.pdbx_strand_id
1 'polypeptide(L)'
;MDAMVLQVRRSVVFLAKRFPAARGIYLCGHSAGAHLAAMVLSTDWTGYGVVPDIKGAVLVSGVYDLEPILHTYVNDVLNMSREVACRNSPLLCVPPAAPAACEVLVAVAQHDSPEFRRHSAALPQALRAAGWSVSMLDLAGVDHFDIVEKLSEDSYVLTQVILNLISRA
;
A
#
# COMPACT_ATOMS: atom_id res chain seq x y z
N MET A 1 0.48 13.51 9.35
CA MET A 1 -0.01 12.30 8.68
C MET A 1 -1.33 12.51 7.93
N ASP A 2 -2.42 12.95 8.58
CA ASP A 2 -3.75 13.09 7.93
C ASP A 2 -3.73 13.91 6.64
N ALA A 3 -2.98 15.02 6.64
CA ALA A 3 -2.86 15.88 5.47
C ALA A 3 -2.25 15.13 4.27
N MET A 4 -1.25 14.28 4.49
CA MET A 4 -0.61 13.49 3.43
C MET A 4 -1.59 12.44 2.88
N VAL A 5 -2.27 11.70 3.77
CA VAL A 5 -3.28 10.72 3.37
C VAL A 5 -4.40 11.39 2.56
N LEU A 6 -4.90 12.55 3.02
CA LEU A 6 -5.92 13.32 2.31
C LEU A 6 -5.43 13.79 0.93
N GLN A 7 -4.18 14.26 0.83
CA GLN A 7 -3.59 14.68 -0.44
C GLN A 7 -3.52 13.52 -1.44
N VAL A 8 -3.06 12.34 -1.01
CA VAL A 8 -2.99 11.16 -1.89
C VAL A 8 -4.40 10.72 -2.35
N ARG A 9 -5.39 10.70 -1.44
CA ARG A 9 -6.79 10.43 -1.81
C ARG A 9 -7.31 11.41 -2.85
N ARG A 10 -7.04 12.71 -2.68
CA ARG A 10 -7.42 13.76 -3.64
C ARG A 10 -6.71 13.59 -4.99
N SER A 11 -5.46 13.14 -5.00
CA SER A 11 -4.75 12.82 -6.24
C SER A 11 -5.40 11.66 -7.00
N VAL A 12 -5.87 10.61 -6.31
CA VAL A 12 -6.62 9.51 -6.94
C VAL A 12 -7.95 10.02 -7.52
N VAL A 13 -8.67 10.86 -6.79
CA VAL A 13 -9.89 11.52 -7.29
C VAL A 13 -9.61 12.35 -8.54
N PHE A 14 -8.53 13.12 -8.53
CA PHE A 14 -8.11 13.91 -9.68
C PHE A 14 -7.82 13.02 -10.89
N LEU A 15 -7.06 11.94 -10.73
CA LEU A 15 -6.75 11.01 -11.81
C LEU A 15 -8.01 10.34 -12.39
N ALA A 16 -8.91 9.85 -11.54
CA ALA A 16 -10.16 9.24 -11.96
C ALA A 16 -11.04 10.20 -12.78
N LYS A 17 -11.08 11.49 -12.40
CA LYS A 17 -11.83 12.53 -13.14
C LYS A 17 -11.11 12.98 -14.40
N ARG A 18 -9.78 13.05 -14.38
CA ARG A 18 -8.95 13.55 -15.49
C ARG A 18 -8.84 12.55 -16.63
N PHE A 19 -8.90 11.26 -16.31
CA PHE A 19 -8.73 10.14 -17.25
C PHE A 19 -9.90 9.14 -17.16
N PRO A 20 -11.13 9.56 -17.49
CA PRO A 20 -12.31 8.71 -17.37
C PRO A 20 -12.31 7.50 -18.32
N ALA A 21 -11.47 7.53 -19.37
CA ALA A 21 -11.29 6.41 -20.31
C ALA A 21 -10.22 5.39 -19.86
N ALA A 22 -9.55 5.62 -18.72
CA ALA A 22 -8.62 4.64 -18.17
C ALA A 22 -9.37 3.35 -17.80
N ARG A 23 -8.75 2.19 -18.07
CA ARG A 23 -9.34 0.86 -17.78
C ARG A 23 -9.31 0.48 -16.29
N GLY A 24 -8.71 1.33 -15.47
CA GLY A 24 -8.53 1.12 -14.05
C GLY A 24 -7.31 1.85 -13.52
N ILE A 25 -7.18 1.89 -12.20
CA ILE A 25 -6.03 2.45 -11.49
C ILE A 25 -5.35 1.31 -10.74
N TYR A 26 -4.02 1.24 -10.86
CA TYR A 26 -3.18 0.40 -10.03
C TYR A 26 -2.35 1.28 -9.11
N LEU A 27 -2.27 0.89 -7.84
CA LEU A 27 -1.46 1.58 -6.85
C LEU A 27 -0.12 0.86 -6.72
N CYS A 28 0.97 1.60 -6.64
CA CYS A 28 2.26 1.06 -6.26
C CYS A 28 2.88 2.00 -5.24
N GLY A 29 3.37 1.45 -4.15
CA GLY A 29 4.01 2.23 -3.09
C GLY A 29 5.15 1.44 -2.46
N HIS A 30 6.20 2.17 -2.09
CA HIS A 30 7.37 1.66 -1.38
C HIS A 30 7.50 2.36 -0.03
N SER A 31 7.79 1.61 1.03
CA SER A 31 8.02 2.18 2.36
C SER A 31 6.83 3.02 2.85
N ALA A 32 7.03 4.31 3.17
CA ALA A 32 5.95 5.25 3.48
C ALA A 32 4.93 5.42 2.33
N GLY A 33 5.34 5.21 1.08
CA GLY A 33 4.41 5.18 -0.06
C GLY A 33 3.49 3.96 -0.05
N ALA A 34 3.98 2.80 0.40
CA ALA A 34 3.15 1.59 0.57
C ALA A 34 2.09 1.80 1.66
N HIS A 35 2.46 2.48 2.76
CA HIS A 35 1.52 2.95 3.77
C HIS A 35 0.40 3.81 3.17
N LEU A 36 0.76 4.83 2.39
CA LEU A 36 -0.20 5.74 1.77
C LEU A 36 -1.12 5.00 0.78
N ALA A 37 -0.57 4.10 -0.03
CA ALA A 37 -1.35 3.25 -0.93
C ALA A 37 -2.34 2.35 -0.17
N ALA A 38 -1.92 1.75 0.96
CA ALA A 38 -2.81 0.97 1.81
C ALA A 38 -3.93 1.84 2.46
N MET A 39 -3.63 3.08 2.82
CA MET A 39 -4.63 4.05 3.29
C MET A 39 -5.63 4.44 2.19
N VAL A 40 -5.20 4.48 0.92
CA VAL A 40 -6.09 4.67 -0.24
C VAL A 40 -7.03 3.48 -0.40
N LEU A 41 -6.54 2.24 -0.31
CA LEU A 41 -7.39 1.04 -0.34
C LEU A 41 -8.43 1.03 0.79
N SER A 42 -8.08 1.59 1.94
CA SER A 42 -8.95 1.68 3.12
C SER A 42 -9.95 2.85 3.08
N THR A 43 -10.06 3.54 1.94
CA THR A 43 -10.88 4.75 1.82
C THR A 43 -12.32 4.43 1.49
N ASP A 44 -13.25 4.98 2.28
CA ASP A 44 -14.64 5.12 1.85
C ASP A 44 -14.75 6.25 0.82
N TRP A 45 -15.03 5.87 -0.42
CA TRP A 45 -15.10 6.79 -1.56
C TRP A 45 -16.44 7.52 -1.69
N THR A 46 -17.47 7.14 -0.92
CA THR A 46 -18.82 7.74 -1.03
C THR A 46 -18.81 9.25 -0.84
N GLY A 47 -17.91 9.77 0.00
CA GLY A 47 -17.75 11.21 0.26
C GLY A 47 -16.94 11.99 -0.79
N TYR A 48 -16.34 11.34 -1.80
CA TYR A 48 -15.42 11.98 -2.75
C TYR A 48 -16.05 12.33 -4.11
N GLY A 49 -17.32 11.96 -4.32
CA GLY A 49 -18.07 12.22 -5.56
C GLY A 49 -17.52 11.48 -6.78
N VAL A 50 -16.62 10.51 -6.58
CA VAL A 50 -16.15 9.54 -7.56
C VAL A 50 -15.73 8.28 -6.82
N VAL A 51 -16.02 7.12 -7.39
CA VAL A 51 -15.50 5.83 -6.90
C VAL A 51 -14.43 5.39 -7.90
N PRO A 52 -13.14 5.52 -7.59
CA PRO A 52 -12.08 5.11 -8.50
C PRO A 52 -12.09 3.59 -8.68
N ASP A 53 -11.94 3.15 -9.93
CA ASP A 53 -11.84 1.73 -10.27
C ASP A 53 -10.42 1.22 -10.01
N ILE A 54 -10.12 0.95 -8.73
CA ILE A 54 -8.83 0.43 -8.30
C ILE A 54 -8.79 -1.08 -8.57
N LYS A 55 -7.95 -1.49 -9.52
CA LYS A 55 -7.80 -2.88 -9.98
C LYS A 55 -6.77 -3.67 -9.20
N GLY A 56 -5.85 -2.99 -8.52
CA GLY A 56 -4.89 -3.68 -7.68
C GLY A 56 -3.91 -2.73 -7.01
N ALA A 57 -3.11 -3.30 -6.11
CA ALA A 57 -2.09 -2.57 -5.38
C ALA A 57 -0.84 -3.41 -5.16
N VAL A 58 0.33 -2.77 -5.25
CA VAL A 58 1.63 -3.34 -4.95
C VAL A 58 2.22 -2.54 -3.80
N LEU A 59 2.36 -3.20 -2.65
CA LEU A 59 2.79 -2.59 -1.39
C LEU A 59 4.15 -3.18 -1.02
N VAL A 60 5.22 -2.43 -1.29
CA VAL A 60 6.60 -2.89 -1.14
C VAL A 60 7.19 -2.36 0.17
N SER A 61 7.60 -3.25 1.07
CA SER A 61 8.30 -2.95 2.31
C SER A 61 7.62 -1.84 3.13
N GLY A 62 6.30 -1.94 3.31
CA GLY A 62 5.49 -0.90 3.94
C GLY A 62 5.40 -0.98 5.47
N VAL A 63 5.00 0.14 6.07
CA VAL A 63 4.59 0.24 7.49
C VAL A 63 3.07 0.38 7.58
N TYR A 64 2.43 -0.46 8.38
CA TYR A 64 0.95 -0.54 8.40
C TYR A 64 0.32 -0.36 9.78
N ASP A 65 1.15 -0.25 10.81
CA ASP A 65 0.78 0.23 12.13
C ASP A 65 1.80 1.31 12.50
N LEU A 66 1.30 2.52 12.78
CA LEU A 66 2.13 3.69 13.03
C LEU A 66 2.42 3.89 14.52
N GLU A 67 1.84 3.09 15.42
CA GLU A 67 2.10 3.22 16.86
C GLU A 67 3.60 3.14 17.19
N PRO A 68 4.39 2.19 16.64
CA PRO A 68 5.81 2.12 16.95
C PRO A 68 6.59 3.36 16.49
N ILE A 69 6.14 4.03 15.42
CA ILE A 69 6.81 5.22 14.87
C ILE A 69 6.80 6.37 15.87
N LEU A 70 5.78 6.46 16.72
CA LEU A 70 5.65 7.49 17.76
C LEU A 70 6.87 7.59 18.68
N HIS A 71 7.59 6.47 18.84
CA HIS A 71 8.75 6.31 19.73
C HIS A 71 10.08 6.38 18.98
N THR A 72 10.09 6.89 17.75
CA THR A 72 11.29 7.01 16.91
C THR A 72 11.52 8.44 16.47
N TYR A 73 12.75 8.76 16.03
CA TYR A 73 13.12 10.07 15.49
C TYR A 73 12.26 10.51 14.30
N VAL A 74 11.62 9.56 13.60
CA VAL A 74 10.70 9.88 12.49
C VAL A 74 9.52 10.72 13.00
N ASN A 75 9.08 10.50 14.24
CA ASN A 75 8.00 11.27 14.83
C ASN A 75 8.41 12.69 15.24
N ASP A 76 9.70 13.00 15.36
CA ASP A 76 10.16 14.38 15.60
C ASP A 76 9.72 15.30 14.45
N VAL A 77 9.64 14.75 13.23
CA VAL A 77 9.19 15.46 12.03
C VAL A 77 7.69 15.28 11.80
N LEU A 78 7.17 14.05 11.94
CA LEU A 78 5.77 13.78 11.67
C LEU A 78 4.82 14.32 12.75
N ASN A 79 5.34 14.53 13.96
CA ASN A 79 4.67 15.07 15.15
C ASN A 79 3.25 14.49 15.33
N MET A 80 3.15 13.16 15.26
CA MET A 80 1.88 12.46 15.37
C MET A 80 1.52 12.27 16.84
N SER A 81 0.22 12.46 17.14
CA SER A 81 -0.37 11.95 18.37
C SER A 81 -0.71 10.46 18.22
N ARG A 82 -1.01 9.78 19.34
CA ARG A 82 -1.49 8.39 19.33
C ARG A 82 -2.77 8.23 18.51
N GLU A 83 -3.66 9.22 18.57
CA GLU A 83 -4.92 9.23 17.81
C GLU A 83 -4.67 9.39 16.31
N VAL A 84 -3.66 10.20 15.92
CA VAL A 84 -3.23 10.35 14.53
C VAL A 84 -2.64 9.05 14.02
N ALA A 85 -1.75 8.41 14.78
CA ALA A 85 -1.16 7.13 14.40
C ALA A 85 -2.22 6.04 14.23
N CYS A 86 -3.13 5.91 15.21
CA CYS A 86 -4.20 4.92 15.18
C CYS A 86 -5.08 5.02 13.94
N ARG A 87 -5.65 6.21 13.66
CA ARG A 87 -6.55 6.40 12.50
C ARG A 87 -5.83 6.32 11.15
N ASN A 88 -4.50 6.48 11.13
CA ASN A 88 -3.68 6.34 9.94
C ASN A 88 -2.90 5.02 9.92
N SER A 89 -3.31 4.01 10.67
CA SER A 89 -2.69 2.67 10.62
C SER A 89 -3.54 1.75 9.73
N PRO A 90 -3.10 1.39 8.52
CA PRO A 90 -3.85 0.49 7.64
C PRO A 90 -4.31 -0.81 8.30
N LEU A 91 -3.52 -1.37 9.22
CA LEU A 91 -3.89 -2.58 9.99
C LEU A 91 -5.14 -2.40 10.85
N LEU A 92 -5.45 -1.18 11.27
CA LEU A 92 -6.60 -0.85 12.10
C LEU A 92 -7.82 -0.37 11.28
N CYS A 93 -7.65 -0.24 9.97
CA CYS A 93 -8.63 0.39 9.07
C CYS A 93 -9.02 -0.50 7.89
N VAL A 94 -8.79 -1.82 7.97
CA VAL A 94 -9.09 -2.76 6.87
C VAL A 94 -10.60 -2.79 6.58
N PRO A 95 -11.04 -2.47 5.34
CA PRO A 95 -12.46 -2.51 5.00
C PRO A 95 -13.02 -3.93 4.98
N PRO A 96 -14.30 -4.13 5.33
CA PRO A 96 -14.92 -5.45 5.51
C PRO A 96 -15.11 -6.26 4.22
N ALA A 97 -14.87 -5.68 3.04
CA ALA A 97 -14.79 -6.40 1.77
C ALA A 97 -14.01 -5.60 0.73
N ALA A 98 -13.22 -6.29 -0.10
CA ALA A 98 -12.56 -5.68 -1.25
C ALA A 98 -13.55 -5.40 -2.38
N PRO A 99 -13.28 -4.42 -3.26
CA PRO A 99 -13.84 -4.44 -4.61
C PRO A 99 -13.53 -5.80 -5.27
N ALA A 100 -14.52 -6.41 -5.94
CA ALA A 100 -14.43 -7.78 -6.45
C ALA A 100 -13.23 -8.06 -7.40
N ALA A 101 -12.66 -7.02 -8.01
CA ALA A 101 -11.54 -7.12 -8.95
C ALA A 101 -10.20 -6.63 -8.38
N CYS A 102 -10.11 -6.19 -7.12
CA CYS A 102 -8.88 -5.63 -6.56
C CYS A 102 -7.97 -6.72 -5.99
N GLU A 103 -6.83 -6.96 -6.63
CA GLU A 103 -5.77 -7.86 -6.15
C GLU A 103 -4.63 -7.07 -5.47
N VAL A 104 -4.26 -7.45 -4.26
CA VAL A 104 -3.18 -6.82 -3.49
C VAL A 104 -1.95 -7.73 -3.46
N LEU A 105 -0.79 -7.18 -3.79
CA LEU A 105 0.51 -7.81 -3.59
C LEU A 105 1.24 -7.06 -2.48
N VAL A 106 1.65 -7.79 -1.43
CA VAL A 106 2.57 -7.27 -0.42
C VAL A 106 3.95 -7.88 -0.67
N ALA A 107 4.93 -7.05 -1.00
CA ALA A 107 6.31 -7.48 -1.21
C ALA A 107 7.19 -7.00 -0.05
N VAL A 108 8.18 -7.79 0.35
CA VAL A 108 9.15 -7.43 1.40
C VAL A 108 10.53 -7.92 1.03
N ALA A 109 11.57 -7.17 1.43
CA ALA A 109 12.94 -7.56 1.19
C ALA A 109 13.44 -8.53 2.28
N GLN A 110 14.32 -9.47 1.92
CA GLN A 110 14.96 -10.37 2.87
C GLN A 110 15.72 -9.60 3.95
N HIS A 111 16.46 -8.56 3.55
CA HIS A 111 17.29 -7.75 4.43
C HIS A 111 16.57 -6.51 4.98
N ASP A 112 15.24 -6.46 4.89
CA ASP A 112 14.46 -5.48 5.63
C ASP A 112 14.59 -5.66 7.14
N SER A 113 14.37 -4.58 7.88
CA SER A 113 14.33 -4.65 9.35
C SER A 113 13.23 -5.59 9.83
N PRO A 114 13.35 -6.16 11.05
CA PRO A 114 12.31 -7.01 11.62
C PRO A 114 10.91 -6.37 11.63
N GLU A 115 10.81 -5.05 11.84
CA GLU A 115 9.52 -4.35 11.84
C GLU A 115 8.88 -4.30 10.46
N PHE A 116 9.62 -4.01 9.40
CA PHE A 116 9.08 -4.06 8.03
C PHE A 116 8.60 -5.47 7.66
N ARG A 117 9.33 -6.50 8.08
CA ARG A 117 8.93 -7.90 7.87
C ARG A 117 7.69 -8.27 8.68
N ARG A 118 7.59 -7.82 9.94
CA ARG A 118 6.40 -7.98 10.78
C ARG A 118 5.17 -7.33 10.15
N HIS A 119 5.27 -6.08 9.70
CA HIS A 119 4.19 -5.38 9.02
C HIS A 119 3.77 -6.11 7.73
N SER A 120 4.74 -6.53 6.92
CA SER A 120 4.51 -7.23 5.65
C SER A 120 3.89 -8.61 5.82
N ALA A 121 4.05 -9.25 6.98
CA ALA A 121 3.33 -10.48 7.34
C ALA A 121 1.93 -10.19 7.90
N ALA A 122 1.76 -9.15 8.70
CA ALA A 122 0.51 -8.83 9.39
C ALA A 122 -0.59 -8.32 8.44
N LEU A 123 -0.27 -7.42 7.50
CA LEU A 123 -1.27 -6.81 6.63
C LEU A 123 -1.98 -7.84 5.73
N PRO A 124 -1.28 -8.76 5.03
CA PRO A 124 -1.94 -9.83 4.27
C PRO A 124 -2.87 -10.68 5.12
N GLN A 125 -2.53 -10.97 6.38
CA GLN A 125 -3.40 -11.75 7.26
C GLN A 125 -4.69 -10.99 7.56
N ALA A 126 -4.60 -9.70 7.91
CA ALA A 126 -5.76 -8.86 8.16
C ALA A 126 -6.65 -8.71 6.91
N LEU A 127 -6.03 -8.50 5.74
CA LEU A 127 -6.72 -8.42 4.45
C LEU A 127 -7.44 -9.73 4.10
N ARG A 128 -6.78 -10.90 4.24
CA ARG A 128 -7.43 -12.21 4.02
C ARG A 128 -8.59 -12.45 4.97
N ALA A 129 -8.43 -12.09 6.24
CA ALA A 129 -9.50 -12.22 7.23
C ALA A 129 -10.73 -11.37 6.87
N ALA A 130 -10.53 -10.23 6.19
CA ALA A 130 -11.58 -9.38 5.64
C ALA A 130 -12.02 -9.76 4.21
N GLY A 131 -11.60 -10.92 3.69
CA GLY A 131 -12.04 -11.44 2.39
C GLY A 131 -11.35 -10.81 1.17
N TRP A 132 -10.24 -10.09 1.35
CA TRP A 132 -9.48 -9.53 0.23
C TRP A 132 -8.63 -10.58 -0.49
N SER A 133 -8.50 -10.43 -1.81
CA SER A 133 -7.49 -11.15 -2.59
C SER A 133 -6.12 -10.54 -2.34
N VAL A 134 -5.25 -11.25 -1.62
CA VAL A 134 -3.90 -10.77 -1.30
C VAL A 134 -2.85 -11.88 -1.35
N SER A 135 -1.77 -11.59 -2.07
CA SER A 135 -0.55 -12.40 -2.13
C SER A 135 0.60 -11.72 -1.38
N MET A 136 1.57 -12.51 -0.96
CA MET A 136 2.78 -12.02 -0.29
C MET A 136 4.01 -12.56 -1.02
N LEU A 137 5.00 -11.71 -1.25
CA LEU A 137 6.27 -12.06 -1.85
C LEU A 137 7.42 -11.62 -0.95
N ASP A 138 8.24 -12.59 -0.53
CA ASP A 138 9.47 -12.34 0.23
C ASP A 138 10.67 -12.49 -0.72
N LEU A 139 11.35 -11.39 -1.02
CA LEU A 139 12.40 -11.34 -2.04
C LEU A 139 13.77 -11.56 -1.42
N ALA A 140 14.43 -12.64 -1.86
CA ALA A 140 15.77 -12.99 -1.44
C ALA A 140 16.83 -12.06 -2.05
N GLY A 141 17.92 -11.83 -1.32
CA GLY A 141 19.11 -11.14 -1.81
C GLY A 141 18.92 -9.64 -2.09
N VAL A 142 17.87 -9.04 -1.53
CA VAL A 142 17.56 -7.60 -1.63
C VAL A 142 17.40 -6.99 -0.24
N ASP A 143 17.67 -5.70 -0.16
CA ASP A 143 17.43 -4.81 0.97
C ASP A 143 16.26 -3.85 0.70
N HIS A 144 16.04 -2.94 1.64
CA HIS A 144 14.92 -2.00 1.60
C HIS A 144 14.90 -1.11 0.34
N PHE A 145 16.05 -0.87 -0.30
CA PHE A 145 16.18 0.05 -1.42
C PHE A 145 16.29 -0.69 -2.75
N ASP A 146 17.18 -1.67 -2.84
CA ASP A 146 17.43 -2.34 -4.11
C ASP A 146 16.23 -3.21 -4.59
N ILE A 147 15.31 -3.55 -3.68
CA ILE A 147 14.01 -4.17 -4.01
C ILE A 147 13.20 -3.35 -5.03
N VAL A 148 13.31 -2.02 -5.02
CA VAL A 148 12.65 -1.17 -6.02
C VAL A 148 13.59 -0.67 -7.11
N GLU A 149 14.88 -0.51 -6.84
CA GLU A 149 15.85 -0.08 -7.86
C GLU A 149 15.97 -1.11 -9.00
N LYS A 150 15.83 -2.40 -8.67
CA LYS A 150 15.83 -3.51 -9.64
C LYS A 150 14.58 -3.60 -10.50
N LEU A 151 13.57 -2.74 -10.30
CA LEU A 151 12.34 -2.77 -11.11
C LEU A 151 12.55 -2.42 -12.58
N SER A 152 13.67 -1.78 -12.94
CA SER A 152 14.04 -1.57 -14.34
C SER A 152 14.55 -2.83 -15.05
N GLU A 153 14.82 -3.90 -14.32
CA GLU A 153 15.26 -5.17 -14.88
C GLU A 153 14.05 -6.05 -15.23
N ASP A 154 13.89 -6.37 -16.51
CA ASP A 154 12.79 -7.20 -16.98
C ASP A 154 12.79 -8.59 -16.33
N SER A 155 13.96 -9.19 -16.11
CA SER A 155 14.07 -10.53 -15.50
C SER A 155 13.83 -10.55 -14.00
N TYR A 156 13.73 -9.39 -13.33
CA TYR A 156 13.56 -9.34 -11.89
C TYR A 156 12.16 -9.83 -11.49
N VAL A 157 12.12 -10.68 -10.46
CA VAL A 157 10.89 -11.39 -10.05
C VAL A 157 9.77 -10.41 -9.73
N LEU A 158 10.05 -9.33 -8.99
CA LEU A 158 9.03 -8.35 -8.65
C LEU A 158 8.50 -7.62 -9.90
N THR A 159 9.38 -7.27 -10.85
CA THR A 159 8.98 -6.67 -12.14
C THR A 159 7.99 -7.56 -12.87
N GLN A 160 8.32 -8.84 -13.04
CA GLN A 160 7.46 -9.81 -13.72
C GLN A 160 6.11 -9.99 -13.02
N VAL A 161 6.09 -10.06 -11.69
CA VAL A 161 4.84 -10.17 -10.93
C VAL A 161 3.97 -8.92 -11.09
N ILE A 162 4.57 -7.71 -11.04
CA ILE A 162 3.85 -6.45 -11.26
C ILE A 162 3.28 -6.39 -12.68
N LEU A 163 4.07 -6.73 -13.70
CA LEU A 163 3.61 -6.76 -15.09
C LEU A 163 2.45 -7.74 -15.28
N ASN A 164 2.51 -8.91 -14.65
CA ASN A 164 1.41 -9.88 -14.68
C ASN A 164 0.15 -9.38 -13.97
N LEU A 165 0.28 -8.70 -12.84
CA LEU A 165 -0.84 -8.09 -12.11
C LEU A 165 -1.57 -7.05 -12.96
N ILE A 166 -0.84 -6.17 -13.64
CA ILE A 166 -1.43 -5.09 -14.45
C ILE A 166 -1.97 -5.57 -15.81
N SER A 167 -1.44 -6.66 -16.36
CA SER A 167 -1.82 -7.18 -17.68
C SER A 167 -3.09 -8.03 -17.65
N ARG A 168 -3.61 -8.39 -16.47
CA ARG A 168 -4.86 -9.17 -16.31
C ARG A 168 -6.14 -8.37 -16.54
N ALA A 169 -6.04 -7.06 -16.75
CA ALA A 169 -7.17 -6.15 -16.96
C ALA A 169 -7.64 -6.07 -18.42
#